data_AF-A0A9W8P2R9-F1
#
_entry.id   AF-A0A9W8P2R9-F1
#
_cell.length_a   1.000
_cell.length_b   1.000
_cell.length_c   1.000
_cell.angle_alpha   90.00
_cell.angle_beta   90.00
_cell.angle_gamma   90.00
#
_symmetry.space_group_name_H-M   'P 1'
#
loop_
_entity.id
_entity.type
_entity.pdbx_description
1 polymer ?
#
loop_
_entity_poly.entity_id
_entity_poly.type
_entity_poly.pdbx_seq_one_letter_code
_entity_poly.pdbx_strand_id
1 'polypeptide(L)'
;MVQRLKSIFHTGSLPPEISSLIDLYQDSFEYGDSRGTRISDALAFEDPLSEDLDMSSASLTLLDDKMFNMVQQVINSFSLPGVASRRVKFHRKIRCRDLLLSVVANNYASAQVVIFNNNTWFAAVIQRIFTATWLSSPGQTHQCPFALIIPYKPLDSSNGIPDPYSRFGFSGSKLFDGKLDDNPLVVPIDSISSHFTYTPQEHSPISTSFHALPLTKFPDFGAAQHRHIFHTAVFIYRSPLFCFI
;
A
#
# COMPACT_ATOMS: atom_id res chain seq x y z
N MET A 1 -6.77 -9.54 -36.67
CA MET A 1 -7.43 -8.22 -36.67
C MET A 1 -7.93 -7.99 -35.24
N VAL A 2 -7.27 -7.15 -34.46
CA VAL A 2 -7.60 -6.95 -33.03
C VAL A 2 -8.31 -5.61 -32.90
N GLN A 3 -9.62 -5.63 -32.71
CA GLN A 3 -10.39 -4.44 -32.35
C GLN A 3 -10.01 -4.02 -30.92
N ARG A 4 -9.46 -2.81 -30.79
CA ARG A 4 -9.19 -2.20 -29.49
C ARG A 4 -10.52 -1.75 -28.90
N LEU A 5 -10.91 -2.23 -27.72
CA LEU A 5 -12.07 -1.73 -26.97
C LEU A 5 -12.05 -0.19 -26.82
N LYS A 6 -10.85 0.41 -26.79
CA LYS A 6 -10.63 1.87 -26.83
C LYS A 6 -11.31 2.58 -28.03
N SER A 7 -11.52 1.90 -29.16
CA SER A 7 -12.19 2.52 -30.31
C SER A 7 -13.71 2.62 -30.15
N ILE A 8 -14.31 1.88 -29.21
CA ILE A 8 -15.75 1.97 -28.90
C ILE A 8 -16.05 3.27 -28.15
N PHE A 9 -15.08 3.77 -27.38
CA PHE A 9 -15.22 4.97 -26.56
C PHE A 9 -14.79 6.27 -27.26
N HIS A 10 -14.26 6.20 -28.49
CA HIS A 10 -13.76 7.34 -29.27
C HIS A 10 -14.66 7.76 -30.44
N THR A 11 -15.97 7.54 -30.35
CA THR A 11 -16.93 8.09 -31.33
C THR A 11 -17.84 9.08 -30.63
N GLY A 12 -17.77 10.35 -31.06
CA GLY A 12 -18.43 11.52 -30.45
C GLY A 12 -19.96 11.54 -30.48
N SER A 13 -20.61 10.44 -30.11
CA SER A 13 -22.05 10.33 -29.94
C SER A 13 -22.41 9.10 -29.10
N LEU A 14 -21.80 8.95 -27.93
CA LEU A 14 -22.28 7.96 -26.97
C LEU A 14 -23.50 8.54 -26.25
N PRO A 15 -24.63 7.80 -26.18
CA PRO A 15 -25.81 8.21 -25.44
C PRO A 15 -25.48 8.59 -23.99
N PRO A 16 -26.10 9.64 -23.42
CA PRO A 16 -25.83 10.08 -22.05
C PRO A 16 -26.13 8.99 -21.00
N GLU A 17 -26.93 7.99 -21.33
CA GLU A 17 -27.25 6.86 -20.45
C GLU A 17 -26.06 5.96 -20.13
N ILE A 18 -25.01 5.97 -20.97
CA ILE A 18 -23.79 5.17 -20.78
C ILE A 18 -22.58 6.00 -20.34
N SER A 19 -22.74 7.32 -20.13
CA SER A 19 -21.63 8.17 -19.66
C SER A 19 -21.12 7.76 -18.27
N SER A 20 -22.02 7.34 -17.37
CA SER A 20 -21.66 6.84 -16.04
C SER A 20 -20.82 5.57 -16.08
N LEU A 21 -21.02 4.73 -17.10
CA LEU A 21 -20.21 3.53 -17.35
C LEU A 21 -18.82 3.89 -17.89
N ILE A 22 -18.71 4.98 -18.65
CA ILE A 22 -17.42 5.52 -19.09
C ILE A 22 -16.64 6.04 -17.89
N ASP A 23 -17.28 6.85 -17.04
CA ASP A 23 -16.63 7.38 -15.83
C ASP A 23 -16.14 6.23 -14.92
N LEU A 24 -16.97 5.20 -14.72
CA LEU A 24 -16.57 4.00 -13.98
C LEU A 24 -15.44 3.22 -14.67
N TYR A 25 -15.45 3.12 -16.01
CA TYR A 25 -14.39 2.47 -16.77
C TYR A 25 -13.07 3.25 -16.67
N GLN A 26 -13.13 4.57 -16.80
CA GLN A 26 -11.96 5.43 -16.70
C GLN A 26 -11.41 5.43 -15.28
N ASP A 27 -12.26 5.54 -14.27
CA ASP A 27 -11.85 5.45 -12.86
C ASP A 27 -11.26 4.08 -12.53
N SER A 28 -11.78 3.00 -13.11
CA SER A 28 -11.32 1.63 -12.82
C SER A 28 -10.09 1.21 -13.61
N PHE A 29 -9.94 1.66 -14.86
CA PHE A 29 -8.94 1.13 -15.82
C PHE A 29 -8.00 2.17 -16.44
N GLU A 30 -8.37 3.46 -16.48
CA GLU A 30 -7.49 4.52 -17.01
C GLU A 30 -6.77 5.28 -15.88
N TYR A 31 -7.45 5.53 -14.76
CA TYR A 31 -6.96 6.35 -13.66
C TYR A 31 -6.70 5.58 -12.35
N GLY A 32 -7.38 4.46 -12.12
CA GLY A 32 -7.27 3.67 -10.89
C GLY A 32 -6.35 2.46 -10.96
N ASP A 33 -6.22 1.84 -12.13
CA ASP A 33 -5.42 0.62 -12.32
C ASP A 33 -4.82 0.58 -13.73
N SER A 34 -3.52 0.87 -13.87
CA SER A 34 -2.80 0.89 -15.16
C SER A 34 -2.66 -0.49 -15.80
N ARG A 35 -3.19 -1.56 -15.20
CA ARG A 35 -3.04 -2.95 -15.67
C ARG A 35 -4.03 -3.36 -16.76
N GLY A 36 -4.45 -2.40 -17.60
CA GLY A 36 -5.14 -2.68 -18.86
C GLY A 36 -4.22 -3.40 -19.87
N THR A 37 -4.21 -4.73 -19.83
CA THR A 37 -3.70 -5.65 -20.88
C THR A 37 -2.42 -5.22 -21.65
N ARG A 38 -1.27 -5.65 -21.11
CA ARG A 38 -0.22 -6.45 -21.79
C ARG A 38 0.79 -5.85 -22.79
N ILE A 39 0.90 -4.53 -23.01
CA ILE A 39 2.02 -4.00 -23.85
C ILE A 39 2.78 -2.83 -23.23
N SER A 40 2.12 -1.93 -22.51
CA SER A 40 2.77 -0.79 -21.84
C SER A 40 3.73 -1.21 -20.72
N ASP A 41 3.41 -2.28 -19.98
CA ASP A 41 4.26 -2.80 -18.89
C ASP A 41 5.58 -3.43 -19.39
N ALA A 42 5.67 -3.80 -20.66
CA ALA A 42 6.90 -4.39 -21.21
C ALA A 42 7.95 -3.34 -21.61
N LEU A 43 7.57 -2.05 -21.65
CA LEU A 43 8.39 -0.97 -22.21
C LEU A 43 8.53 0.25 -21.29
N ALA A 44 7.91 0.25 -20.11
CA ALA A 44 8.10 1.31 -19.12
C ALA A 44 9.43 1.08 -18.41
N PHE A 45 10.49 1.69 -18.94
CA PHE A 45 11.73 1.89 -18.19
C PHE A 45 11.39 2.69 -16.93
N GLU A 46 11.67 2.10 -15.76
CA GLU A 46 11.44 2.71 -14.46
C GLU A 46 12.25 4.00 -14.35
N ASP A 47 11.58 5.16 -14.47
CA ASP A 47 12.14 6.38 -13.92
C ASP A 47 12.06 6.27 -12.39
N PRO A 48 13.16 6.51 -11.65
CA PRO A 48 13.11 6.58 -10.22
C PRO A 48 12.18 7.74 -9.85
N LEU A 49 11.02 7.41 -9.28
CA LEU A 49 10.06 8.37 -8.76
C LEU A 49 10.71 9.14 -7.60
N SER A 50 11.43 10.22 -7.92
CA SER A 50 11.73 11.27 -6.95
C SER A 50 10.46 12.06 -6.73
N GLU A 51 9.59 11.58 -5.82
CA GLU A 51 8.57 12.45 -5.26
C GLU A 51 9.31 13.60 -4.54
N ASP A 52 9.34 14.78 -5.16
CA ASP A 52 9.76 16.04 -4.54
C ASP A 52 8.78 16.35 -3.40
N LEU A 53 8.98 15.69 -2.28
CA LEU A 53 8.18 15.86 -1.09
C LEU A 53 8.64 17.15 -0.42
N ASP A 54 7.93 18.25 -0.70
CA ASP A 54 8.03 19.46 0.10
C ASP A 54 7.68 19.10 1.57
N MET A 55 8.71 19.09 2.41
CA MET A 55 8.67 18.74 3.84
C MET A 55 8.76 20.01 4.69
N SER A 56 8.15 21.11 4.25
CA SER A 56 8.04 22.30 5.10
C SER A 56 7.33 21.95 6.42
N SER A 57 7.92 22.37 7.54
CA SER A 57 7.44 22.01 8.88
C SER A 57 6.06 22.58 9.23
N ALA A 58 5.57 23.55 8.46
CA ALA A 58 4.24 24.15 8.59
C ALA A 58 3.11 23.24 8.09
N SER A 59 3.39 22.26 7.22
CA SER A 59 2.38 21.34 6.68
C SER A 59 2.35 19.97 7.35
N LEU A 60 3.17 19.75 8.39
CA LEU A 60 3.27 18.45 9.07
C LEU A 60 2.24 18.32 10.19
N THR A 61 1.58 17.17 10.24
CA THR A 61 0.57 16.85 11.25
C THR A 61 1.19 16.12 12.43
N LEU A 62 0.76 16.44 13.65
CA LEU A 62 1.21 15.78 14.87
C LEU A 62 0.50 14.41 15.03
N LEU A 63 1.28 13.36 15.29
CA LEU A 63 0.76 12.04 15.63
C LEU A 63 0.25 12.02 17.08
N ASP A 64 -0.86 11.30 17.30
CA ASP A 64 -1.27 10.91 18.64
C ASP A 64 -0.28 9.89 19.25
N ASP A 65 -0.34 9.70 20.58
CA ASP A 65 0.62 8.84 21.29
C ASP A 65 0.53 7.37 20.86
N LYS A 66 -0.67 6.87 20.56
CA LYS A 66 -0.85 5.48 20.13
C LYS A 66 -0.17 5.25 18.77
N MET A 67 -0.42 6.14 17.82
CA MET A 67 0.14 6.08 16.48
C MET A 67 1.65 6.32 16.49
N PHE A 68 2.14 7.26 17.28
CA PHE A 68 3.56 7.48 17.48
C PHE A 68 4.27 6.22 18.02
N ASN A 69 3.69 5.58 19.04
CA ASN A 69 4.26 4.36 19.62
C ASN A 69 4.31 3.21 18.60
N MET A 70 3.25 3.04 17.78
CA MET A 70 3.26 2.03 16.71
C MET A 70 4.36 2.32 15.66
N VAL A 71 4.51 3.58 15.23
CA VAL A 71 5.57 3.99 14.29
C VAL A 71 6.96 3.75 14.89
N GLN A 72 7.17 4.15 16.14
CA GLN A 72 8.43 3.95 16.83
C GLN A 72 8.79 2.46 17.00
N GLN A 73 7.79 1.61 17.27
CA GLN A 73 7.99 0.16 17.33
C GLN A 73 8.46 -0.43 16.00
N VAL A 74 7.88 0.01 14.87
CA VAL A 74 8.32 -0.43 13.54
C VAL A 74 9.73 0.11 13.22
N ILE A 75 10.03 1.36 13.53
CA ILE A 75 11.36 1.93 13.29
C ILE A 75 12.43 1.20 14.12
N ASN A 76 12.10 0.80 15.35
CA ASN A 76 13.01 0.02 16.20
C ASN A 76 13.32 -1.37 15.65
N SER A 77 12.49 -1.92 14.76
CA SER A 77 12.75 -3.21 14.11
C SER A 77 13.55 -3.09 12.80
N PHE A 78 13.84 -1.87 12.34
CA PHE A 78 14.67 -1.65 11.16
C PHE A 78 16.16 -1.83 11.46
N SER A 79 16.97 -2.01 10.40
CA SER A 79 18.42 -2.12 10.51
C SER A 79 19.09 -0.83 11.03
N LEU A 80 18.44 0.32 10.81
CA LEU A 80 18.89 1.63 11.27
C LEU A 80 17.82 2.24 12.20
N PRO A 81 17.75 1.77 13.45
CA PRO A 81 16.79 2.30 14.43
C PRO A 81 17.13 3.74 14.78
N GLY A 82 16.16 4.45 15.36
CA GLY A 82 16.36 5.84 15.77
C GLY A 82 15.11 6.44 16.39
N VAL A 83 15.15 7.73 16.68
CA VAL A 83 14.01 8.43 17.30
C VAL A 83 13.12 9.02 16.22
N ALA A 84 11.88 8.56 16.16
CA ALA A 84 10.89 9.04 15.20
C ALA A 84 10.47 10.48 15.50
N SER A 85 10.25 11.27 14.46
CA SER A 85 9.54 12.54 14.55
C SER A 85 8.08 12.28 14.89
N ARG A 86 7.55 13.03 15.87
CA ARG A 86 6.10 13.05 16.15
C ARG A 86 5.29 13.73 15.04
N ARG A 87 5.93 14.47 14.15
CA ARG A 87 5.28 15.16 13.04
C ARG A 87 5.50 14.40 11.74
N VAL A 88 4.41 14.13 11.02
CA VAL A 88 4.40 13.37 9.76
C VAL A 88 3.66 14.13 8.66
N LYS A 89 3.92 13.76 7.41
CA LYS A 89 3.17 14.25 6.25
C LYS A 89 2.13 13.21 5.86
N PHE A 90 0.84 13.54 5.92
CA PHE A 90 -0.23 12.65 5.46
C PHE A 90 -0.41 12.72 3.95
N HIS A 91 -0.72 11.57 3.35
CA HIS A 91 -0.95 11.41 1.93
C HIS A 91 -2.34 10.85 1.67
N ARG A 92 -3.00 11.36 0.63
CA ARG A 92 -4.29 10.80 0.16
C ARG A 92 -4.08 9.56 -0.72
N LYS A 93 -3.01 9.59 -1.51
CA LYS A 93 -2.55 8.52 -2.40
C LYS A 93 -1.02 8.52 -2.40
N ILE A 94 -0.41 7.37 -2.62
CA ILE A 94 1.03 7.25 -2.87
C ILE A 94 1.25 6.18 -3.94
N ARG A 95 2.23 6.39 -4.81
CA ARG A 95 2.65 5.36 -5.75
C ARG A 95 3.81 4.58 -5.14
N CYS A 96 3.70 3.26 -5.11
CA CYS A 96 4.75 2.36 -4.66
C CYS A 96 4.91 1.24 -5.68
N ARG A 97 6.07 1.19 -6.35
CA ARG A 97 6.26 0.35 -7.55
C ARG A 97 5.14 0.68 -8.56
N ASP A 98 4.44 -0.33 -9.05
CA ASP A 98 3.29 -0.18 -9.95
C ASP A 98 1.94 -0.07 -9.22
N LEU A 99 1.94 0.08 -7.88
CA LEU A 99 0.70 0.18 -7.09
C LEU A 99 0.37 1.63 -6.79
N LEU A 100 -0.86 2.05 -7.11
CA LEU A 100 -1.43 3.31 -6.64
C LEU A 100 -2.27 3.06 -5.38
N LEU A 101 -1.65 3.27 -4.23
CA LEU A 101 -2.28 3.05 -2.94
C LEU A 101 -3.10 4.27 -2.52
N SER A 102 -4.29 4.07 -1.96
CA SER A 102 -5.12 5.15 -1.43
C SER A 102 -5.74 4.81 -0.09
N VAL A 103 -6.20 5.81 0.65
CA VAL A 103 -7.00 5.60 1.85
C VAL A 103 -8.45 5.23 1.53
N VAL A 104 -9.11 4.48 2.43
CA VAL A 104 -10.53 4.06 2.31
C VAL A 104 -11.47 5.19 1.98
N ALA A 105 -11.28 6.35 2.62
CA ALA A 105 -12.16 7.49 2.44
C ALA A 105 -12.18 8.01 0.98
N ASN A 106 -11.18 7.66 0.18
CA ASN A 106 -11.08 8.07 -1.22
C ASN A 106 -11.62 7.00 -2.16
N ASN A 107 -11.19 5.75 -1.99
CA ASN A 107 -11.62 4.63 -2.82
C ASN A 107 -11.37 3.32 -2.05
N TYR A 108 -12.44 2.56 -1.84
CA TYR A 108 -12.39 1.32 -1.08
C TYR A 108 -11.58 0.23 -1.79
N ALA A 109 -11.73 0.08 -3.10
CA ALA A 109 -11.03 -0.94 -3.88
C ALA A 109 -9.51 -0.73 -3.87
N SER A 110 -9.04 0.51 -4.03
CA SER A 110 -7.61 0.84 -3.95
C SER A 110 -7.09 1.02 -2.52
N ALA A 111 -7.94 0.85 -1.51
CA ALA A 111 -7.51 0.76 -0.11
C ALA A 111 -7.37 -0.69 0.37
N GLN A 112 -7.97 -1.65 -0.32
CA GLN A 112 -7.86 -3.08 -0.03
C GLN A 112 -6.52 -3.62 -0.52
N VAL A 113 -5.74 -4.19 0.39
CA VAL A 113 -4.38 -4.66 0.12
C VAL A 113 -4.08 -6.00 0.79
N VAL A 114 -3.15 -6.73 0.19
CA VAL A 114 -2.55 -7.93 0.77
C VAL A 114 -1.11 -7.62 1.14
N ILE A 115 -0.73 -8.06 2.33
CA ILE A 115 0.57 -7.76 2.94
C ILE A 115 1.25 -9.07 3.27
N PHE A 116 2.55 -9.12 3.01
CA PHE A 116 3.42 -10.21 3.45
C PHE A 116 4.33 -9.69 4.54
N ASN A 117 4.14 -10.18 5.77
CA ASN A 117 4.96 -9.82 6.91
C ASN A 117 5.30 -11.06 7.73
N ASN A 118 6.55 -11.21 8.17
CA ASN A 118 6.99 -12.34 9.00
C ASN A 118 6.54 -13.71 8.45
N ASN A 119 6.74 -13.95 7.15
CA ASN A 119 6.32 -15.18 6.46
C ASN A 119 4.81 -15.48 6.49
N THR A 120 3.99 -14.47 6.80
CA THR A 120 2.54 -14.61 6.88
C THR A 120 1.85 -13.61 5.98
N TRP A 121 0.91 -14.10 5.17
CA TRP A 121 0.02 -13.29 4.35
C TRP A 121 -1.22 -12.90 5.13
N PHE A 122 -1.65 -11.65 5.01
CA PHE A 122 -2.95 -11.21 5.50
C PHE A 122 -3.54 -10.11 4.61
N ALA A 123 -4.87 -10.06 4.54
CA ALA A 123 -5.61 -9.00 3.88
C ALA A 123 -5.84 -7.85 4.87
N ALA A 124 -5.79 -6.62 4.39
CA ALA A 124 -6.01 -5.44 5.18
C ALA A 124 -6.60 -4.30 4.34
N VAL A 125 -7.00 -3.25 5.05
CA VAL A 125 -7.51 -2.03 4.46
C VAL A 125 -6.67 -0.83 4.93
N ILE A 126 -6.27 0.03 3.99
CA ILE A 126 -5.48 1.23 4.28
C ILE A 126 -6.36 2.35 4.85
N GLN A 127 -6.15 2.68 6.12
CA GLN A 127 -6.87 3.77 6.77
C GLN A 127 -6.18 5.12 6.56
N ARG A 128 -4.84 5.16 6.65
CA ARG A 128 -4.02 6.37 6.46
C ARG A 128 -2.71 6.04 5.79
N ILE A 129 -2.19 6.96 5.00
CA ILE A 129 -0.84 6.90 4.41
C ILE A 129 -0.09 8.13 4.89
N PHE A 130 1.16 7.96 5.32
CA PHE A 130 1.95 9.07 5.80
C PHE A 130 3.44 8.80 5.65
N THR A 131 4.25 9.84 5.60
CA THR A 131 5.70 9.74 5.64
C THR A 131 6.20 10.18 7.00
N ALA A 132 6.95 9.28 7.66
CA ALA A 132 7.63 9.57 8.91
C ALA A 132 9.13 9.74 8.67
N THR A 133 9.75 10.55 9.52
CA THR A 133 11.19 10.79 9.54
C THR A 133 11.76 10.40 10.89
N TRP A 134 13.00 9.92 10.94
CA TRP A 134 13.69 9.62 12.18
C TRP A 134 15.19 9.89 12.10
N LEU A 135 15.80 10.12 13.25
CA LEU A 135 17.25 10.31 13.38
C LEU A 135 17.87 9.03 13.93
N SER A 136 18.74 8.37 13.15
CA SER A 136 19.48 7.19 13.60
C SER A 136 20.83 7.55 14.25
N SER A 137 21.45 8.62 13.78
CA SER A 137 22.70 9.16 14.32
C SER A 137 22.72 10.69 14.11
N PRO A 138 23.60 11.44 14.81
CA PRO A 138 23.70 12.88 14.63
C PRO A 138 23.93 13.26 13.16
N GLY A 139 22.99 14.01 12.58
CA GLY A 139 23.05 14.43 11.17
C GLY A 139 22.53 13.41 10.14
N GLN A 140 22.14 12.21 10.56
CA GLN A 140 21.56 11.18 9.68
C GLN A 140 20.05 11.09 9.87
N THR A 141 19.33 11.74 8.95
CA THR A 141 17.86 11.70 8.88
C THR A 141 17.42 10.68 7.85
N HIS A 142 16.51 9.81 8.25
CA HIS A 142 15.83 8.86 7.38
C HIS A 142 14.39 9.26 7.17
N GLN A 143 13.83 8.84 6.04
CA GLN A 143 12.45 9.09 5.65
C GLN A 143 11.88 7.81 5.05
N CYS A 144 10.69 7.40 5.49
CA CYS A 144 10.01 6.23 4.95
C CYS A 144 8.49 6.46 4.93
N PRO A 145 7.81 6.07 3.84
CA PRO A 145 6.37 6.05 3.79
C PRO A 145 5.81 4.83 4.53
N PHE A 146 4.78 5.06 5.33
CA PHE A 146 4.05 4.07 6.12
C PHE A 146 2.56 4.11 5.78
N ALA A 147 1.89 2.99 6.02
CA ALA A 147 0.44 2.90 6.07
C ALA A 147 -0.02 2.50 7.48
N LEU A 148 -1.06 3.18 7.96
CA LEU A 148 -1.92 2.67 9.03
C LEU A 148 -2.99 1.80 8.36
N ILE A 149 -3.00 0.52 8.70
CA ILE A 149 -3.90 -0.47 8.13
C ILE A 149 -4.78 -1.09 9.21
N ILE A 150 -5.93 -1.62 8.79
CA ILE A 150 -6.77 -2.46 9.62
C ILE A 150 -6.86 -3.83 8.95
N PRO A 151 -6.30 -4.90 9.55
CA PRO A 151 -6.39 -6.25 9.01
C PRO A 151 -7.83 -6.75 8.95
N TYR A 152 -8.13 -7.66 8.03
CA TYR A 152 -9.32 -8.52 8.14
C TYR A 152 -9.05 -9.64 9.13
N LYS A 153 -10.08 -10.04 9.89
CA LYS A 153 -9.94 -11.15 10.85
C LYS A 153 -9.70 -12.45 10.07
N PRO A 154 -8.63 -13.21 10.36
CA PRO A 154 -8.45 -14.52 9.75
C PRO A 154 -9.58 -15.45 10.20
N LEU A 155 -10.04 -16.34 9.32
CA LEU A 155 -11.04 -17.32 9.70
C LEU A 155 -10.43 -18.29 10.73
N ASP A 156 -10.98 -18.30 11.94
CA ASP A 156 -10.50 -19.20 12.99
C ASP A 156 -10.86 -20.66 12.65
N SER A 157 -9.90 -21.55 12.88
CA SER A 157 -10.06 -23.00 12.85
C SER A 157 -11.19 -23.50 13.74
N SER A 158 -11.50 -22.77 14.82
CA SER A 158 -12.60 -23.07 15.73
C SER A 158 -13.98 -23.02 15.08
N ASN A 159 -14.12 -22.31 13.96
CA ASN A 159 -15.38 -22.25 13.20
C ASN A 159 -15.66 -23.52 12.38
N GLY A 160 -14.75 -24.51 12.40
CA GLY A 160 -14.93 -25.81 11.75
C GLY A 160 -14.98 -25.78 10.22
N ILE A 161 -14.71 -24.62 9.61
CA ILE A 161 -14.68 -24.46 8.15
C ILE A 161 -13.26 -24.82 7.68
N PRO A 162 -13.07 -25.92 6.93
CA PRO A 162 -11.78 -26.22 6.33
C PRO A 162 -11.47 -25.11 5.33
N ASP A 163 -10.38 -24.38 5.54
CA ASP A 163 -9.86 -23.42 4.59
C ASP A 163 -9.08 -24.18 3.50
N PRO A 164 -9.66 -24.42 2.30
CA PRO A 164 -8.99 -25.18 1.26
C PRO A 164 -7.83 -24.41 0.63
N TYR A 165 -7.72 -23.11 0.93
CA TYR A 165 -6.68 -22.24 0.42
C TYR A 165 -5.44 -22.25 1.30
N SER A 166 -5.58 -22.53 2.60
CA SER A 166 -4.48 -22.57 3.58
C SER A 166 -3.27 -23.42 3.18
N ARG A 167 -3.48 -24.46 2.36
CA ARG A 167 -2.43 -25.33 1.81
C ARG A 167 -1.56 -24.69 0.73
N PHE A 168 -2.00 -23.56 0.18
CA PHE A 168 -1.26 -22.85 -0.86
C PHE A 168 -0.36 -21.79 -0.23
N GLY A 169 0.92 -21.75 -0.59
CA GLY A 169 1.89 -20.80 -0.03
C GLY A 169 1.86 -19.40 -0.68
N PHE A 170 0.99 -19.17 -1.66
CA PHE A 170 0.94 -17.92 -2.41
C PHE A 170 0.02 -16.89 -1.77
N SER A 171 0.25 -15.62 -2.12
CA SER A 171 -0.46 -14.46 -1.61
C SER A 171 -1.99 -14.64 -1.59
N GLY A 172 -2.60 -14.44 -0.42
CA GLY A 172 -4.06 -14.51 -0.25
C GLY A 172 -4.62 -15.88 0.11
N SER A 173 -3.78 -16.90 0.32
CA SER A 173 -4.13 -18.29 0.59
C SER A 173 -4.87 -18.59 1.90
N LYS A 174 -5.68 -17.66 2.40
CA LYS A 174 -6.53 -17.87 3.56
C LYS A 174 -7.91 -17.28 3.32
N LEU A 175 -8.90 -17.88 3.97
CA LEU A 175 -10.19 -17.26 4.15
C LEU A 175 -10.12 -16.22 5.27
N PHE A 176 -10.77 -15.09 5.02
CA PHE A 176 -10.94 -14.01 5.97
C PHE A 176 -12.42 -13.87 6.32
N ASP A 177 -12.71 -13.50 7.56
CA ASP A 177 -14.01 -12.96 7.93
C ASP A 177 -14.18 -11.59 7.26
N GLY A 178 -15.38 -11.28 6.77
CA GLY A 178 -15.74 -9.93 6.28
C GLY A 178 -15.54 -8.82 7.31
N LYS A 179 -15.31 -9.16 8.57
CA LYS A 179 -15.03 -8.22 9.68
C LYS A 179 -13.55 -7.83 9.74
N LEU A 180 -13.34 -6.55 10.03
CA LEU A 180 -12.02 -5.99 10.33
C LEU A 180 -11.61 -6.32 11.77
N ASP A 181 -10.30 -6.45 11.99
CA ASP A 181 -9.69 -6.52 13.31
C ASP A 181 -9.84 -5.18 14.05
N ASP A 182 -9.94 -5.23 15.36
CA ASP A 182 -10.05 -4.06 16.22
C ASP A 182 -8.67 -3.42 16.46
N ASN A 183 -7.60 -4.12 16.08
CA ASN A 183 -6.21 -3.71 16.28
C ASN A 183 -5.58 -3.20 14.97
N PRO A 184 -5.50 -1.87 14.77
CA PRO A 184 -4.80 -1.33 13.61
C PRO A 184 -3.29 -1.58 13.73
N LEU A 185 -2.63 -1.69 12.58
CA LEU A 185 -1.19 -1.90 12.47
C LEU A 185 -0.56 -0.78 11.66
N VAL A 186 0.69 -0.43 11.98
CA VAL A 186 1.52 0.41 11.12
C VAL A 186 2.47 -0.49 10.36
N VAL A 187 2.55 -0.31 9.05
CA VAL A 187 3.46 -1.07 8.18
C VAL A 187 4.19 -0.14 7.23
N PRO A 188 5.44 -0.47 6.83
CA PRO A 188 6.11 0.24 5.73
C PRO A 188 5.32 0.01 4.44
N ILE A 189 5.22 1.02 3.58
CA ILE A 189 4.49 0.89 2.31
C ILE A 189 5.08 -0.24 1.44
N ASP A 190 6.38 -0.46 1.48
CA ASP A 190 7.06 -1.53 0.71
C ASP A 190 6.67 -2.96 1.13
N SER A 191 6.02 -3.12 2.29
CA SER A 191 5.47 -4.42 2.73
C SER A 191 4.12 -4.75 2.07
N ILE A 192 3.45 -3.74 1.50
CA ILE A 192 2.22 -3.92 0.75
C ILE A 192 2.57 -4.57 -0.57
N SER A 193 2.06 -5.78 -0.75
CA SER A 193 2.42 -6.62 -1.90
C SER A 193 1.53 -6.33 -3.10
N SER A 194 0.24 -6.10 -2.86
CA SER A 194 -0.73 -5.90 -3.94
C SER A 194 -2.05 -5.34 -3.41
N HIS A 195 -2.88 -4.83 -4.32
CA HIS A 195 -4.33 -4.83 -4.13
C HIS A 195 -4.89 -6.25 -4.22
N PHE A 196 -6.10 -6.45 -3.70
CA PHE A 196 -6.83 -7.69 -3.91
C PHE A 196 -8.26 -7.44 -4.41
N THR A 197 -8.78 -8.40 -5.15
CA THR A 197 -10.23 -8.61 -5.31
C THR A 197 -10.64 -9.73 -4.37
N TYR A 198 -11.93 -9.85 -4.04
CA TYR A 198 -12.39 -10.92 -3.17
C TYR A 198 -13.47 -11.76 -3.82
N THR A 199 -13.46 -13.05 -3.51
CA THR A 199 -14.57 -13.96 -3.83
C THR A 199 -15.29 -14.29 -2.53
N PRO A 200 -16.55 -13.86 -2.35
CA PRO A 200 -17.32 -14.22 -1.16
C PRO A 200 -17.54 -15.73 -1.14
N GLN A 201 -17.53 -16.31 0.06
CA GLN A 201 -17.81 -17.72 0.25
C GLN A 201 -18.87 -17.90 1.34
N GLU A 202 -20.02 -18.40 0.91
CA GLU A 202 -21.16 -18.71 1.76
C GLU A 202 -20.98 -20.11 2.34
N HIS A 203 -20.52 -20.19 3.58
CA HIS A 203 -20.33 -21.46 4.29
C HIS A 203 -21.39 -21.72 5.35
N SER A 204 -22.08 -20.67 5.82
CA SER A 204 -23.05 -20.74 6.91
C SER A 204 -23.84 -19.41 7.00
N PRO A 205 -25.08 -19.40 7.51
CA PRO A 205 -25.87 -18.17 7.69
C PRO A 205 -25.26 -17.15 8.68
N ILE A 206 -24.16 -17.48 9.38
CA ILE A 206 -23.65 -16.71 10.53
C ILE A 206 -22.42 -15.83 10.18
N SER A 207 -21.64 -16.15 9.14
CA SER A 207 -20.59 -15.24 8.69
C SER A 207 -20.31 -15.33 7.19
N THR A 208 -20.18 -14.15 6.57
CA THR A 208 -19.70 -14.00 5.20
C THR A 208 -18.17 -14.03 5.23
N SER A 209 -17.59 -15.17 4.88
CA SER A 209 -16.16 -15.27 4.66
C SER A 209 -15.81 -14.89 3.22
N PHE A 210 -14.57 -14.53 2.95
CA PHE A 210 -14.09 -14.28 1.60
C PHE A 210 -12.65 -14.76 1.41
N HIS A 211 -12.33 -15.09 0.17
CA HIS A 211 -10.97 -15.35 -0.26
C HIS A 211 -10.40 -14.08 -0.89
N ALA A 212 -9.29 -13.56 -0.35
CA ALA A 212 -8.58 -12.42 -0.92
C ALA A 212 -7.69 -12.89 -2.07
N LEU A 213 -7.95 -12.39 -3.28
CA LEU A 213 -7.23 -12.72 -4.51
C LEU A 213 -6.37 -11.53 -4.94
N PRO A 214 -5.04 -11.61 -4.77
CA PRO A 214 -4.10 -10.60 -5.21
C PRO A 214 -4.24 -10.30 -6.70
N LEU A 215 -4.25 -9.00 -7.03
CA LEU A 215 -4.40 -8.57 -8.41
C LEU A 215 -3.06 -8.57 -9.18
N THR A 216 -1.92 -8.55 -8.48
CA THR A 216 -0.59 -8.71 -9.11
C THR A 216 -0.18 -10.18 -9.11
N LYS A 217 0.35 -10.64 -10.26
CA LYS A 217 0.77 -12.03 -10.47
C LYS A 217 2.23 -12.30 -10.09
N PHE A 218 2.96 -11.32 -9.56
CA PHE A 218 4.41 -11.44 -9.41
C PHE A 218 4.78 -12.40 -8.27
N PRO A 219 5.49 -13.50 -8.59
CA PRO A 219 5.98 -14.46 -7.62
C PRO A 219 7.42 -14.10 -7.24
N ASP A 220 7.68 -12.94 -6.65
CA ASP A 220 9.03 -12.60 -6.20
C ASP A 220 9.04 -12.15 -4.73
N PHE A 221 8.72 -13.11 -3.86
CA PHE A 221 9.06 -13.03 -2.44
C PHE A 221 10.17 -14.03 -2.05
N GLY A 222 10.78 -14.70 -3.04
CA GLY A 222 11.79 -15.74 -2.85
C GLY A 222 13.25 -15.36 -3.13
N ALA A 223 13.54 -14.19 -3.74
CA ALA A 223 14.91 -13.85 -4.17
C ALA A 223 15.41 -12.45 -3.75
N ALA A 224 14.65 -11.70 -2.95
CA ALA A 224 15.07 -10.39 -2.43
C ALA A 224 15.21 -10.34 -0.90
N GLN A 225 15.46 -11.49 -0.25
CA GLN A 225 16.29 -11.44 0.96
C GLN A 225 17.61 -10.77 0.55
N HIS A 226 17.88 -9.55 1.04
CA HIS A 226 19.02 -8.66 0.71
C HIS A 226 18.88 -7.65 -0.44
N ARG A 227 17.86 -6.77 -0.39
CA ARG A 227 18.08 -5.36 -0.79
C ARG A 227 17.71 -4.47 0.40
N HIS A 228 18.52 -4.38 1.46
CA HIS A 228 19.61 -3.40 1.57
C HIS A 228 19.73 -2.41 0.42
N ILE A 229 18.73 -1.54 0.19
CA ILE A 229 18.99 -0.21 -0.37
C ILE A 229 18.02 0.79 0.29
N PHE A 230 18.31 1.19 1.53
CA PHE A 230 17.99 2.54 2.00
C PHE A 230 19.23 3.40 1.77
N HIS A 231 19.48 3.78 0.52
CA HIS A 231 20.42 4.86 0.18
C HIS A 231 19.64 6.03 -0.40
N THR A 232 18.91 6.72 0.48
CA THR A 232 18.69 8.16 0.31
C THR A 232 19.04 8.83 1.63
N ALA A 233 20.31 8.79 1.99
CA ALA A 233 20.85 9.74 2.95
C ALA A 233 20.87 11.10 2.25
N VAL A 234 19.82 11.91 2.45
CA VAL A 234 19.87 13.33 2.07
C VAL A 234 20.80 14.01 3.07
N PHE A 235 22.08 14.12 2.71
CA PHE A 235 23.05 14.91 3.46
C PHE A 235 22.72 16.39 3.29
N ILE A 236 21.90 16.95 4.17
CA ILE A 236 21.77 18.40 4.29
C ILE A 236 22.96 18.90 5.12
N TYR A 237 24.10 19.17 4.48
CA TYR A 237 25.18 19.92 5.11
C TYR A 237 24.73 21.38 5.28
N ARG A 238 24.33 21.76 6.50
CA ARG A 238 24.38 23.16 6.93
C ARG A 238 25.78 23.43 7.47
N SER A 239 26.62 24.09 6.67
CA SER A 239 27.89 24.65 7.10
C SER A 239 27.70 25.59 8.30
N PRO A 240 28.51 25.50 9.37
CA PRO A 240 28.62 26.56 10.34
C PRO A 240 29.57 27.62 9.78
N LEU A 241 29.04 28.81 9.49
CA LEU A 241 29.85 30.02 9.37
C LEU A 241 30.38 30.36 10.77
N PHE A 242 31.58 29.85 11.05
CA PHE A 242 32.49 30.47 12.00
C PHE A 242 33.10 31.70 11.32
N CYS A 243 32.79 32.89 11.83
CA CYS A 243 33.66 34.06 11.69
C CYS A 243 34.06 34.50 13.10
N PHE A 244 35.33 34.26 13.42
CA PHE A 244 36.08 35.10 14.35
C PHE A 244 36.38 36.42 13.62
N ILE A 245 36.03 37.55 14.23
CA ILE A 245 36.89 38.66 14.70
C ILE A 245 36.01 39.50 15.64
#